data_AF-A0A3C1JD41-F1
#
_entry.id   AF-A0A3C1JD41-F1
#
_cell.length_a   1.000
_cell.length_b   1.000
_cell.length_c   1.000
_cell.angle_alpha   90.00
_cell.angle_beta   90.00
_cell.angle_gamma   90.00
#
_symmetry.space_group_name_H-M   'P 1'
#
loop_
_entity.id
_entity.type
_entity.pdbx_description
1 polymer ?
#
loop_
_entity_poly.entity_id
_entity_poly.type
_entity_poly.pdbx_seq_one_letter_code
_entity_poly.pdbx_strand_id
1 'polypeptide(L)'
;MDIPTHSGAYRFRRALNWVPLGFAYAFLYMGRYNLTVSKSVMGDALMTKAQFGEIFAVGAWVYALSFLVTGPLADKMGGRLAMLIGTGGALLVNFLMGVTLYGMANWGWQVSVFSSFMFLYALNMHFQSYGAISIVTVKAPWFHVRERGTFSTIFGAMIAFGLYFAFDWGFAVAEASRA
;
A
#
# COMPACT_ATOMS: atom_id res chain seq x y z
N MET A 1 -21.61 17.13 25.85
CA MET A 1 -22.03 17.02 24.43
C MET A 1 -22.16 15.55 24.10
N ASP A 2 -23.31 15.11 23.62
CA ASP A 2 -23.60 13.67 23.52
C ASP A 2 -22.97 13.03 22.28
N ILE A 3 -22.47 11.81 22.47
CA ILE A 3 -21.96 10.94 21.40
C ILE A 3 -23.18 10.34 20.67
N PRO A 4 -23.21 10.35 19.33
CA PRO A 4 -24.32 9.75 18.58
C PRO A 4 -24.51 8.28 18.94
N THR A 5 -25.72 7.90 19.36
CA THR A 5 -26.09 6.51 19.62
C THR A 5 -26.57 5.85 18.33
N HIS A 6 -25.83 4.83 17.88
CA HIS A 6 -26.15 4.10 16.65
C HIS A 6 -26.73 2.72 16.97
N SER A 7 -27.70 2.27 16.16
CA SER A 7 -28.25 0.91 16.28
C SER A 7 -27.17 -0.16 16.04
N GLY A 8 -27.33 -1.34 16.64
CA GLY A 8 -26.40 -2.47 16.44
C GLY A 8 -26.26 -2.84 14.96
N ALA A 9 -27.37 -2.83 14.20
CA ALA A 9 -27.38 -3.11 12.77
C ALA A 9 -26.54 -2.10 11.97
N TYR A 10 -26.61 -0.80 12.30
CA TYR A 10 -25.78 0.22 11.66
C TYR A 10 -24.30 0.01 11.97
N ARG A 11 -23.96 -0.23 13.24
CA ARG A 11 -22.58 -0.47 13.69
C ARG A 11 -21.95 -1.66 12.97
N PHE A 12 -22.71 -2.74 12.78
CA PHE A 12 -22.26 -3.93 12.07
C PHE A 12 -22.03 -3.67 10.57
N ARG A 13 -23.01 -3.06 9.87
CA ARG A 13 -22.87 -2.70 8.45
C ARG A 13 -21.69 -1.78 8.21
N ARG A 14 -21.48 -0.83 9.12
CA ARG A 14 -20.32 0.04 9.11
C ARG A 14 -19.04 -0.77 9.23
N ALA A 15 -18.92 -1.66 10.23
CA ALA A 15 -17.75 -2.52 10.41
C ALA A 15 -17.41 -3.34 9.17
N LEU A 16 -18.41 -3.96 8.54
CA LEU A 16 -18.23 -4.69 7.28
C LEU A 16 -17.75 -3.81 6.13
N ASN A 17 -17.94 -2.50 6.19
CA ASN A 17 -17.45 -1.57 5.18
C ASN A 17 -16.00 -1.15 5.44
N TRP A 18 -15.69 -0.66 6.64
CA TRP A 18 -14.39 -0.02 6.90
C TRP A 18 -13.29 -1.00 7.34
N VAL A 19 -13.62 -2.18 7.90
CA VAL A 19 -12.60 -3.18 8.28
C VAL A 19 -11.89 -3.76 7.05
N PRO A 20 -12.59 -4.24 6.01
CA PRO A 20 -11.92 -4.68 4.77
C PRO A 20 -11.12 -3.55 4.12
N LEU A 21 -11.65 -2.32 4.16
CA LEU A 21 -10.96 -1.15 3.65
C LEU A 21 -9.64 -0.87 4.38
N GLY A 22 -9.62 -1.04 5.71
CA GLY A 22 -8.40 -0.91 6.52
C GLY A 22 -7.38 -2.00 6.25
N PHE A 23 -7.81 -3.25 6.08
CA PHE A 23 -6.88 -4.31 5.69
C PHE A 23 -6.35 -4.13 4.27
N ALA A 24 -7.19 -3.72 3.32
CA ALA A 24 -6.77 -3.39 1.97
C ALA A 24 -5.66 -2.34 1.98
N TYR A 25 -5.81 -1.29 2.80
CA TYR A 25 -4.80 -0.26 2.97
C TYR A 25 -3.55 -0.75 3.72
N ALA A 26 -3.71 -1.63 4.71
CA ALA A 26 -2.58 -2.29 5.36
C ALA A 26 -1.75 -3.12 4.37
N PHE A 27 -2.39 -3.82 3.42
CA PHE A 27 -1.68 -4.54 2.36
C PHE A 27 -1.00 -3.61 1.34
N LEU A 28 -1.55 -2.41 1.07
CA LEU A 28 -0.82 -1.40 0.30
C LEU A 28 0.48 -0.97 1.02
N TYR A 29 0.43 -0.84 2.35
CA TYR A 29 1.63 -0.60 3.16
C TYR A 29 2.60 -1.78 3.09
N MET A 30 2.11 -3.01 3.19
CA MET A 30 2.95 -4.21 3.01
C MET A 30 3.67 -4.19 1.65
N GLY A 31 2.94 -3.95 0.56
CA GLY A 31 3.49 -3.83 -0.80
C GLY A 31 4.31 -2.56 -1.06
N ARG A 32 4.43 -1.66 -0.08
CA ARG A 32 5.38 -0.53 -0.11
C ARG A 32 6.68 -0.88 0.59
N TYR A 33 6.58 -1.50 1.77
CA TYR A 33 7.72 -1.78 2.64
C TYR A 33 8.38 -3.14 2.37
N ASN A 34 7.77 -4.02 1.58
CA ASN A 34 8.40 -5.28 1.15
C ASN A 34 9.77 -5.05 0.46
N LEU A 35 9.93 -3.96 -0.30
CA LEU A 35 11.19 -3.64 -0.97
C LEU A 35 12.29 -3.29 0.04
N THR A 36 11.95 -2.68 1.17
CA THR A 36 12.88 -2.44 2.29
C THR A 36 13.40 -3.76 2.85
N VAL A 37 12.52 -4.75 3.02
CA VAL A 37 12.88 -6.09 3.49
C VAL A 37 13.72 -6.83 2.46
N SER A 38 13.35 -6.79 1.18
CA SER A 38 14.15 -7.41 0.11
C SER A 38 15.56 -6.81 0.06
N LYS A 39 15.70 -5.47 0.18
CA LYS A 39 17.00 -4.81 0.22
C LYS A 39 17.83 -5.19 1.44
N SER A 40 17.21 -5.35 2.62
CA SER A 40 17.93 -5.74 3.83
C SER A 40 18.40 -7.20 3.77
N VAL A 41 17.58 -8.11 3.24
CA VAL A 41 17.85 -9.54 3.13
C VAL A 41 18.88 -9.85 2.04
N MET A 42 18.77 -9.22 0.87
CA MET A 42 19.60 -9.51 -0.31
C MET A 42 20.85 -8.62 -0.41
N GLY A 43 20.96 -7.59 0.44
CA GLY A 43 22.14 -6.73 0.49
C GLY A 43 22.40 -5.99 -0.83
N ASP A 44 23.67 -5.71 -1.12
CA ASP A 44 24.07 -4.95 -2.32
C ASP A 44 24.02 -5.78 -3.62
N ALA A 45 23.74 -7.10 -3.52
CA ALA A 45 23.49 -7.94 -4.69
C ALA A 45 22.19 -7.56 -5.43
N LEU A 46 21.19 -7.02 -4.71
CA LEU A 46 19.97 -6.52 -5.32
C LEU A 46 20.15 -5.09 -5.88
N MET A 47 20.57 -4.16 -5.03
CA MET A 47 20.82 -2.76 -5.40
C MET A 47 21.64 -2.09 -4.29
N THR A 48 22.39 -1.03 -4.59
CA THR A 48 23.12 -0.28 -3.55
C THR A 48 22.17 0.52 -2.65
N LYS A 49 22.65 0.99 -1.49
CA LYS A 49 21.88 1.90 -0.62
C LYS A 49 21.50 3.22 -1.33
N ALA A 50 22.40 3.76 -2.17
CA ALA A 50 22.13 4.97 -2.94
C ALA A 50 21.01 4.75 -3.96
N GLN A 51 21.10 3.67 -4.74
CA GLN A 51 20.07 3.27 -5.71
C GLN A 51 18.71 3.04 -5.05
N PHE A 52 18.70 2.36 -3.90
CA PHE A 52 17.49 2.18 -3.10
C PHE A 52 16.89 3.53 -2.68
N GLY A 53 17.72 4.45 -2.17
CA GLY A 53 17.30 5.79 -1.79
C GLY A 53 16.70 6.57 -2.96
N GLU A 54 17.29 6.48 -4.14
CA GLU A 54 16.79 7.11 -5.37
C GLU A 54 15.44 6.53 -5.80
N ILE A 55 15.28 5.20 -5.80
CA ILE A 55 13.99 4.53 -6.10
C ILE A 55 12.90 5.02 -5.15
N PHE A 56 13.20 5.08 -3.85
CA PHE A 56 12.25 5.58 -2.85
C PHE A 56 11.92 7.06 -3.04
N ALA A 57 12.92 7.90 -3.35
CA ALA A 57 12.71 9.32 -3.60
C ALA A 57 11.84 9.58 -4.83
N VAL A 58 12.11 8.89 -5.94
CA VAL A 58 11.28 8.96 -7.16
C VAL A 58 9.86 8.47 -6.85
N GLY A 59 9.72 7.35 -6.13
CA GLY A 59 8.42 6.85 -5.70
C GLY A 59 7.64 7.86 -4.86
N ALA A 60 8.29 8.55 -3.92
CA ALA A 60 7.66 9.57 -3.09
C ALA A 60 7.18 10.78 -3.92
N TRP A 61 7.99 11.24 -4.89
CA TRP A 61 7.59 12.30 -5.81
C TRP A 61 6.42 11.89 -6.70
N VAL A 62 6.46 10.69 -7.27
CA VAL A 62 5.36 10.17 -8.10
C VAL A 62 4.09 10.03 -7.27
N TYR A 63 4.17 9.53 -6.04
CA TYR A 63 3.04 9.46 -5.13
C TYR A 63 2.42 10.84 -4.88
N ALA A 64 3.25 11.84 -4.55
CA ALA A 64 2.82 13.20 -4.28
C ALA A 64 2.14 13.84 -5.49
N LEU A 65 2.79 13.77 -6.66
CA LEU A 65 2.27 14.35 -7.91
C LEU A 65 1.02 13.62 -8.41
N SER A 66 0.91 12.31 -8.14
CA SER A 66 -0.26 11.52 -8.51
C SER A 66 -1.53 12.04 -7.85
N PHE A 67 -1.47 12.66 -6.67
CA PHE A 67 -2.67 13.23 -6.04
C PHE A 67 -3.34 14.33 -6.88
N LEU A 68 -2.58 15.07 -7.70
CA LEU A 68 -3.13 16.11 -8.59
C LEU A 68 -4.11 15.52 -9.62
N VAL A 69 -3.88 14.27 -10.02
CA VAL A 69 -4.69 13.56 -11.02
C VAL A 69 -5.67 12.61 -10.33
N THR A 70 -5.16 11.77 -9.43
CA THR A 70 -5.93 10.72 -8.76
C THR A 70 -6.99 11.28 -7.80
N GLY A 71 -6.78 12.48 -7.23
CA GLY A 71 -7.76 13.16 -6.39
C GLY A 71 -9.07 13.45 -7.13
N PRO A 72 -9.06 14.34 -8.14
CA PRO A 72 -10.24 14.65 -8.94
C PRO A 72 -10.88 13.41 -9.59
N LEU A 73 -10.07 12.42 -10.00
CA LEU A 73 -10.59 11.17 -10.55
C LEU A 73 -11.32 10.34 -9.49
N ALA A 74 -10.75 10.18 -8.30
CA ALA A 74 -11.38 9.43 -7.21
C ALA A 74 -12.68 10.10 -6.74
N ASP A 75 -12.74 11.43 -6.74
CA ASP A 75 -13.97 12.17 -6.42
C ASP A 75 -15.09 11.89 -7.44
N LYS A 76 -14.74 11.77 -8.73
CA LYS A 76 -15.71 11.44 -9.80
C LYS A 76 -16.11 9.96 -9.81
N MET A 77 -15.16 9.06 -9.60
CA MET A 77 -15.34 7.60 -9.68
C MET A 77 -15.91 6.99 -8.40
N GLY A 78 -15.77 7.71 -7.28
CA GLY A 78 -16.13 7.24 -5.94
C GLY A 78 -15.02 6.41 -5.30
N GLY A 79 -14.93 6.51 -3.97
CA GLY A 79 -13.84 5.88 -3.20
C GLY A 79 -13.80 4.36 -3.26
N ARG A 80 -14.91 3.67 -3.50
CA ARG A 80 -14.92 2.20 -3.61
C ARG A 80 -14.18 1.72 -4.86
N LEU A 81 -14.48 2.32 -6.00
CA LEU A 81 -13.84 1.99 -7.27
C LEU A 81 -12.37 2.41 -7.24
N ALA A 82 -12.07 3.60 -6.72
CA ALA A 82 -10.70 4.05 -6.55
C ALA A 82 -9.87 3.12 -5.65
N MET A 83 -10.46 2.55 -4.58
CA MET A 83 -9.76 1.57 -3.74
C MET A 83 -9.41 0.30 -4.53
N LEU A 84 -10.35 -0.22 -5.32
CA LEU A 84 -10.13 -1.41 -6.14
C LEU A 84 -9.04 -1.18 -7.20
N ILE A 85 -9.03 0.00 -7.83
CA ILE A 85 -7.97 0.37 -8.79
C ILE A 85 -6.62 0.46 -8.08
N GLY A 86 -6.56 1.12 -6.93
CA GLY A 86 -5.32 1.29 -6.19
C GLY A 86 -4.74 -0.04 -5.68
N THR A 87 -5.59 -0.89 -5.11
CA THR A 87 -5.19 -2.20 -4.59
C THR A 87 -4.87 -3.20 -5.70
N GLY A 88 -5.71 -3.28 -6.74
CA GLY A 88 -5.46 -4.16 -7.89
C GLY A 88 -4.20 -3.76 -8.67
N GLY A 89 -4.01 -2.46 -8.90
CA GLY A 89 -2.82 -1.95 -9.56
C GLY A 89 -1.55 -2.16 -8.74
N ALA A 90 -1.57 -1.85 -7.43
CA ALA A 90 -0.43 -2.09 -6.55
C ALA A 90 -0.09 -3.59 -6.44
N LEU A 91 -1.10 -4.47 -6.37
CA LEU A 91 -0.92 -5.92 -6.38
C LEU A 91 -0.21 -6.38 -7.67
N LEU A 92 -0.73 -5.96 -8.83
CA LEU A 92 -0.17 -6.32 -10.13
C LEU A 92 1.29 -5.86 -10.23
N VAL A 93 1.59 -4.61 -9.86
CA VAL A 93 2.93 -4.05 -10.00
C VAL A 93 3.91 -4.68 -9.00
N ASN A 94 3.48 -5.00 -7.78
CA ASN A 94 4.28 -5.79 -6.84
C ASN A 94 4.58 -7.19 -7.38
N PHE A 95 3.59 -7.85 -7.98
CA PHE A 95 3.79 -9.13 -8.64
C PHE A 95 4.81 -9.02 -9.79
N LEU A 96 4.71 -7.97 -10.61
CA LEU A 96 5.67 -7.72 -11.69
C LEU A 96 7.09 -7.46 -11.19
N MET A 97 7.28 -6.78 -10.05
CA MET A 97 8.60 -6.64 -9.42
C MET A 97 9.17 -8.01 -9.02
N GLY A 98 8.33 -8.87 -8.44
CA GLY A 98 8.70 -10.26 -8.12
C GLY A 98 9.08 -11.08 -9.36
N VAL A 99 8.27 -11.02 -10.42
CA VAL A 99 8.55 -11.69 -11.70
C VAL A 99 9.83 -11.17 -12.35
N THR A 100 10.08 -9.86 -12.29
CA THR A 100 11.31 -9.26 -12.81
C THR A 100 12.54 -9.85 -12.12
N LEU A 101 12.52 -9.93 -10.79
CA LEU A 101 13.61 -10.54 -10.03
C LEU A 101 13.74 -12.04 -10.33
N TYR A 102 12.62 -12.75 -10.42
CA TYR A 102 12.62 -14.18 -10.75
C TYR A 102 13.18 -14.45 -12.15
N GLY A 103 12.82 -13.65 -13.15
CA GLY A 103 13.30 -13.77 -14.52
C GLY A 103 14.79 -13.46 -14.65
N MET A 104 15.31 -12.52 -13.86
CA MET A 104 16.76 -12.29 -13.75
C MET A 104 17.49 -13.51 -13.18
N ALA A 105 16.94 -14.10 -12.12
CA ALA A 105 17.57 -15.22 -11.42
C ALA A 105 17.49 -16.55 -12.18
N ASN A 106 16.36 -16.84 -12.83
CA ASN A 106 16.06 -18.18 -13.38
C ASN A 106 15.97 -18.21 -14.92
N TRP A 107 15.66 -17.09 -15.56
CA TRP A 107 15.45 -17.02 -17.02
C TRP A 107 16.53 -16.23 -17.74
N GLY A 108 17.55 -15.75 -17.02
CA GLY A 108 18.69 -15.05 -17.60
C GLY A 108 18.37 -13.65 -18.14
N TRP A 109 17.30 -12.99 -17.67
CA TRP A 109 16.97 -11.63 -18.09
C TRP A 109 18.10 -10.64 -17.75
N GLN A 110 18.66 -9.99 -18.77
CA GLN A 110 19.74 -9.01 -18.65
C GLN A 110 19.19 -7.57 -18.60
N VAL A 111 18.26 -7.29 -17.69
CA VAL A 111 17.72 -5.94 -17.49
C VAL A 111 18.27 -5.31 -16.21
N SER A 112 18.38 -3.99 -16.17
CA SER A 112 18.88 -3.29 -14.99
C SER A 112 17.88 -3.40 -13.83
N VAL A 113 18.30 -3.97 -12.70
CA VAL A 113 17.49 -4.02 -11.46
C VAL A 113 17.06 -2.61 -11.06
N PHE A 114 18.01 -1.68 -11.05
CA PHE A 114 17.77 -0.30 -10.67
C PHE A 114 16.69 0.37 -11.54
N SER A 115 16.83 0.32 -12.86
CA SER A 115 15.88 0.99 -13.77
C SER A 115 14.50 0.34 -13.73
N SER A 116 14.46 -1.00 -13.66
CA SER A 116 13.20 -1.76 -13.60
C SER A 116 12.45 -1.47 -12.29
N PHE A 117 13.15 -1.50 -11.16
CA PHE A 117 12.55 -1.23 -9.85
C PHE A 117 12.20 0.25 -9.69
N MET A 118 12.97 1.18 -10.25
CA MET A 118 12.60 2.60 -10.25
C MET A 118 11.27 2.82 -10.95
N PHE A 119 11.10 2.27 -12.15
CA PHE A 119 9.85 2.40 -12.91
C PHE A 119 8.68 1.68 -12.23
N LEU A 120 8.86 0.41 -11.86
CA LEU A 120 7.79 -0.38 -11.24
C LEU A 120 7.41 0.16 -9.86
N TYR A 121 8.38 0.57 -9.04
CA TYR A 121 8.06 1.16 -7.74
C TYR A 121 7.35 2.51 -7.87
N ALA A 122 7.74 3.36 -8.83
CA ALA A 122 7.02 4.59 -9.15
C ALA A 122 5.57 4.30 -9.57
N LEU A 123 5.35 3.30 -10.42
CA LEU A 123 4.01 2.89 -10.85
C LEU A 123 3.18 2.32 -9.68
N ASN A 124 3.79 1.51 -8.81
CA ASN A 124 3.17 1.04 -7.57
C ASN A 124 2.74 2.23 -6.70
N MET A 125 3.61 3.23 -6.54
CA MET A 125 3.28 4.46 -5.81
C MET A 125 2.12 5.24 -6.46
N HIS A 126 2.06 5.32 -7.79
CA HIS A 126 0.91 5.92 -8.47
C HIS A 126 -0.41 5.20 -8.11
N PHE A 127 -0.45 3.87 -8.14
CA PHE A 127 -1.65 3.14 -7.74
C PHE A 127 -1.98 3.30 -6.25
N GLN A 128 -0.96 3.35 -5.39
CA GLN A 128 -1.17 3.56 -3.95
C GLN A 128 -1.79 4.93 -3.63
N SER A 129 -1.62 5.96 -4.47
CA SER A 129 -2.27 7.26 -4.23
C SER A 129 -3.80 7.15 -4.30
N TYR A 130 -4.33 6.32 -5.21
CA TYR A 130 -5.78 6.02 -5.25
C TYR A 130 -6.25 5.42 -3.92
N GLY A 131 -5.52 4.45 -3.36
CA GLY A 131 -5.86 3.82 -2.09
C GLY A 131 -5.92 4.83 -0.93
N ALA A 132 -5.01 5.80 -0.91
CA ALA A 132 -4.94 6.83 0.12
C ALA A 132 -6.11 7.83 0.05
N ILE A 133 -6.57 8.23 -1.14
CA ILE A 133 -7.76 9.07 -1.28
C ILE A 133 -9.03 8.28 -0.94
N SER A 134 -9.08 7.03 -1.41
CA SER A 134 -10.22 6.13 -1.27
C SER A 134 -10.59 5.87 0.18
N ILE A 135 -9.58 5.78 1.06
CA ILE A 135 -9.83 5.53 2.47
C ILE A 135 -10.69 6.62 3.10
N VAL A 136 -10.39 7.88 2.78
CA VAL A 136 -11.06 9.04 3.37
C VAL A 136 -12.45 9.19 2.76
N THR A 137 -12.55 9.05 1.44
CA THR A 137 -13.81 9.22 0.70
C THR A 137 -14.85 8.14 1.03
N VAL A 138 -14.43 6.87 1.17
CA VAL A 138 -15.36 5.80 1.59
C VAL A 138 -15.76 5.98 3.05
N LYS A 139 -14.85 6.40 3.92
CA LYS A 139 -15.08 6.47 5.38
C LYS A 139 -15.91 7.69 5.79
N ALA A 140 -15.69 8.85 5.20
CA ALA A 140 -16.27 10.12 5.65
C ALA A 140 -17.80 10.10 5.87
N PRO A 141 -18.63 9.43 5.03
CA PRO A 141 -20.07 9.36 5.22
C PRO A 141 -20.54 8.45 6.38
N TRP A 142 -19.71 7.52 6.85
CA TRP A 142 -20.09 6.52 7.87
C TRP A 142 -19.85 6.97 9.32
N PHE A 143 -19.18 8.10 9.51
CA PHE A 143 -18.76 8.55 10.83
C PHE A 143 -19.13 10.01 11.02
N HIS A 144 -19.94 10.26 12.04
CA HIS A 144 -20.27 11.60 12.48
C HIS A 144 -19.00 12.35 12.92
N VAL A 145 -18.96 13.68 12.76
CA VAL A 145 -17.76 14.50 13.01
C VAL A 145 -17.15 14.25 14.41
N ARG A 146 -18.00 14.03 15.41
CA ARG A 146 -17.63 13.73 16.80
C ARG A 146 -16.94 12.38 17.02
N GLU A 147 -17.16 11.39 16.16
CA GLU A 147 -16.56 10.05 16.28
C GLU A 147 -15.38 9.82 15.31
N ARG A 148 -15.18 10.73 14.33
CA ARG A 148 -14.11 10.59 13.31
C ARG A 148 -12.72 10.47 13.92
N GLY A 149 -12.41 11.20 14.99
CA GLY A 149 -11.10 11.14 15.67
C GLY A 149 -10.78 9.75 16.24
N THR A 150 -11.71 9.17 17.00
CA THR A 150 -11.57 7.82 17.57
C THR A 150 -11.40 6.78 16.48
N PHE A 151 -12.28 6.79 15.47
CA PHE A 151 -12.19 5.82 14.38
C PHE A 151 -10.98 6.02 13.48
N SER A 152 -10.40 7.22 13.40
CA SER A 152 -9.12 7.45 12.72
C SER A 152 -7.94 6.88 13.49
N THR A 153 -8.00 6.88 14.82
CA THR A 153 -6.98 6.22 15.66
C THR A 153 -7.02 4.70 15.49
N ILE A 154 -8.20 4.10 15.56
CA ILE A 154 -8.37 2.65 15.32
C ILE A 154 -7.88 2.28 13.92
N PHE A 155 -8.20 3.13 12.93
CA PHE A 155 -7.71 2.96 11.57
C PHE A 155 -6.18 3.04 11.48
N GLY A 156 -5.56 4.01 12.17
CA GLY A 156 -4.10 4.12 12.26
C GLY A 156 -3.45 2.86 12.83
N ALA A 157 -4.07 2.23 13.84
CA ALA A 157 -3.63 0.93 14.36
C ALA A 157 -3.71 -0.17 13.29
N MET A 158 -4.71 -0.13 12.40
CA MET A 158 -4.78 -1.09 11.30
C MET A 158 -3.67 -0.91 10.27
N ILE A 159 -3.21 0.32 10.03
CA ILE A 159 -2.04 0.57 9.16
C ILE A 159 -0.79 -0.09 9.73
N ALA A 160 -0.64 -0.13 11.06
CA ALA A 160 0.48 -0.79 11.71
C ALA A 160 0.53 -2.30 11.40
N PHE A 161 -0.61 -2.97 11.16
CA PHE A 161 -0.60 -4.35 10.65
C PHE A 161 0.10 -4.46 9.30
N GLY A 162 0.04 -3.44 8.45
CA GLY A 162 0.76 -3.42 7.18
C GLY A 162 2.28 -3.43 7.36
N LEU A 163 2.79 -2.73 8.38
CA LEU A 163 4.21 -2.79 8.74
C LEU A 163 4.57 -4.14 9.34
N TYR A 164 3.74 -4.69 10.22
CA TYR A 164 3.92 -6.05 10.77
C TYR A 164 3.97 -7.12 9.66
N PHE A 165 3.05 -7.06 8.69
CA PHE A 165 3.07 -7.97 7.54
C PHE A 165 4.28 -7.75 6.63
N ALA A 166 4.79 -6.51 6.52
CA ALA A 166 5.98 -6.26 5.74
C ALA A 166 7.22 -6.85 6.42
N PHE A 167 7.48 -6.46 7.67
CA PHE A 167 8.73 -6.75 8.35
C PHE A 167 8.72 -8.15 8.95
N ASP A 168 7.84 -8.46 9.89
CA ASP A 168 7.85 -9.74 10.61
C ASP A 168 7.65 -10.91 9.65
N TRP A 169 6.59 -10.87 8.83
CA TRP A 169 6.31 -11.94 7.86
C TRP A 169 7.31 -11.95 6.70
N GLY A 170 7.76 -10.78 6.23
CA GLY A 170 8.78 -10.71 5.18
C GLY A 170 10.10 -11.34 5.62
N PHE A 171 10.55 -11.07 6.85
CA PHE A 171 11.72 -11.72 7.41
C PHE A 171 11.50 -13.22 7.66
N ALA A 172 10.33 -13.62 8.18
CA ALA A 172 10.01 -15.03 8.36
C ALA A 172 10.04 -15.82 7.05
N VAL A 173 9.53 -15.26 5.94
CA VAL A 173 9.61 -15.86 4.60
C VAL A 173 11.05 -15.92 4.10
N ALA A 174 11.84 -14.88 4.35
CA ALA A 174 13.26 -14.86 3.99
C ALA A 174 14.08 -15.89 4.77
N GLU A 175 13.74 -16.14 6.04
CA GLU A 175 14.37 -17.18 6.85
C GLU A 175 13.96 -18.58 6.38
N ALA A 176 12.66 -18.80 6.13
CA ALA A 176 12.14 -20.07 5.64
C ALA A 176 12.69 -20.47 4.26
N SER A 177 13.09 -19.51 3.42
CA SER A 177 13.70 -19.79 2.11
C SER A 177 15.19 -20.10 2.15
N ARG A 178 15.85 -19.96 3.31
CA ARG A 178 17.26 -20.30 3.55
C ARG A 178 17.44 -21.66 4.25
N ALA A 179 16.37 -22.19 4.83
CA ALA A 179 16.32 -23.50 5.47
C ALA A 179 16.18 -24.62 4.44
#